data_AF-A0A3M7DF22-F1
#
_entry.id   AF-A0A3M7DF22-F1
#
_cell.length_a   1.000
_cell.length_b   1.000
_cell.length_c   1.000
_cell.angle_alpha   90.00
_cell.angle_beta   90.00
_cell.angle_gamma   90.00
#
_symmetry.space_group_name_H-M   'P 1'
#
loop_
_entity.id
_entity.type
_entity.pdbx_description
1 polymer ?
#
loop_
_entity_poly.entity_id
_entity_poly.type
_entity_poly.pdbx_seq_one_letter_code
_entity_poly.pdbx_strand_id
1 'polypeptide(L)'
;MVFARSALRLARPTSSLLSQRFAQGGASLAPKTAVRTLTATSSRQGKVLLCLYDGKEHAKQEPQLLGTTENELGIRKWIEDQGHTLVTTSDKEGENSVFEKELVDAEVIITTPFHPGYLTEERLRKAKNLKLAVTAGIGSDHVDLNVAN
;
A
#
# COMPACT_ATOMS: atom_id res chain seq x y z
N MET A 1 -60.28 -10.74 -30.41
CA MET A 1 -60.10 -11.98 -31.20
C MET A 1 -59.04 -12.81 -30.51
N VAL A 2 -59.35 -13.68 -29.54
CA VAL A 2 -59.75 -15.13 -29.64
C VAL A 2 -58.84 -15.89 -30.62
N PHE A 3 -58.07 -16.96 -30.30
CA PHE A 3 -58.28 -18.24 -29.57
C PHE A 3 -56.90 -18.73 -29.03
N ALA A 4 -56.71 -19.27 -27.82
CA ALA A 4 -57.18 -20.52 -27.18
C ALA A 4 -56.50 -21.82 -27.67
N ARG A 5 -55.95 -22.59 -26.70
CA ARG A 5 -55.70 -24.06 -26.61
C ARG A 5 -55.03 -24.29 -25.24
N SER A 6 -55.27 -25.32 -24.43
CA SER A 6 -56.21 -26.45 -24.42
C SER A 6 -56.10 -27.16 -23.04
N ALA A 7 -57.25 -27.49 -22.45
CA ALA A 7 -57.62 -28.69 -21.66
C ALA A 7 -56.78 -29.27 -20.49
N LEU A 8 -57.42 -29.25 -19.30
CA LEU A 8 -57.74 -30.35 -18.35
C LEU A 8 -56.64 -31.31 -17.84
N ARG A 9 -56.52 -31.44 -16.51
CA ARG A 9 -56.99 -32.62 -15.74
C ARG A 9 -56.75 -32.53 -14.21
N LEU A 10 -57.80 -32.95 -13.50
CA LEU A 10 -57.89 -33.70 -12.23
C LEU A 10 -57.54 -33.06 -10.86
N ALA A 11 -58.52 -33.25 -9.98
CA ALA A 11 -58.55 -32.98 -8.55
C ALA A 11 -57.66 -33.92 -7.71
N ARG A 12 -57.19 -33.45 -6.56
CA ARG A 12 -57.64 -33.88 -5.21
C ARG A 12 -56.92 -33.10 -4.08
N PRO A 13 -57.53 -33.02 -2.87
CA PRO A 13 -57.10 -32.17 -1.76
C PRO A 13 -56.26 -32.92 -0.70
N THR A 14 -55.85 -32.21 0.36
CA THR A 14 -55.22 -32.67 1.63
C THR A 14 -53.75 -33.08 1.49
N SER A 15 -52.77 -32.70 2.32
CA SER A 15 -52.73 -32.21 3.71
C SER A 15 -51.27 -31.81 4.04
N SER A 16 -51.05 -30.74 4.80
CA SER A 16 -50.02 -30.61 5.86
C SER A 16 -50.06 -29.17 6.40
N LEU A 17 -50.65 -28.92 7.57
CA LEU A 17 -49.97 -28.92 8.88
C LEU A 17 -48.62 -28.19 8.86
N LEU A 18 -48.60 -26.90 9.21
CA LEU A 18 -47.98 -26.46 10.47
C LEU A 18 -48.36 -25.00 10.78
N SER A 19 -49.16 -24.86 11.83
CA SER A 19 -49.52 -23.57 12.44
C SER A 19 -48.30 -22.91 13.08
N GLN A 20 -48.13 -21.63 12.80
CA GLN A 20 -47.11 -20.76 13.38
C GLN A 20 -47.24 -20.71 14.91
N ARG A 21 -46.20 -21.14 15.62
CA ARG A 21 -45.98 -20.75 17.03
C ARG A 21 -44.99 -19.60 17.07
N PHE A 22 -45.49 -18.44 17.46
CA PHE A 22 -44.68 -17.30 17.93
C PHE A 22 -43.85 -17.74 19.14
N ALA A 23 -42.53 -17.80 18.97
CA ALA A 23 -41.59 -17.83 20.07
C ALA A 23 -40.96 -16.43 20.18
N GLN A 24 -41.31 -15.71 21.24
CA GLN A 24 -40.59 -14.52 21.69
C GLN A 24 -39.20 -14.97 22.16
N GLY A 25 -38.21 -14.87 21.28
CA GLY A 25 -36.80 -14.99 21.62
C GLY A 25 -36.24 -13.60 21.94
N GLY A 26 -35.82 -13.39 23.18
CA GLY A 26 -35.15 -12.16 23.61
C GLY A 26 -33.88 -11.92 22.81
N ALA A 27 -33.81 -10.77 22.15
CA ALA A 27 -32.60 -10.31 21.46
C ALA A 27 -31.59 -9.83 22.52
N SER A 28 -30.62 -10.68 22.87
CA SER A 28 -29.43 -10.22 23.58
C SER A 28 -28.54 -9.45 22.60
N LEU A 29 -28.55 -8.12 22.70
CA LEU A 29 -27.61 -7.24 22.01
C LEU A 29 -26.20 -7.46 22.58
N ALA A 30 -25.41 -8.32 21.95
CA ALA A 30 -23.98 -8.37 22.19
C ALA A 30 -23.32 -7.10 21.61
N PRO A 31 -22.46 -6.39 22.36
CA PRO A 31 -21.76 -5.22 21.82
C PRO A 31 -20.72 -5.69 20.81
N LYS A 32 -20.92 -5.34 19.52
CA LYS A 32 -19.93 -5.52 18.46
C LYS A 32 -18.85 -4.44 18.55
N THR A 33 -18.14 -4.35 19.68
CA THR A 33 -16.87 -3.61 19.76
C THR A 33 -15.74 -4.59 19.47
N ALA A 34 -15.64 -4.99 18.20
CA ALA A 34 -14.43 -5.60 17.69
C ALA A 34 -13.39 -4.49 17.51
N VAL A 35 -12.64 -4.19 18.57
CA VAL A 35 -11.39 -3.45 18.44
C VAL A 35 -10.50 -4.28 17.52
N ARG A 36 -10.30 -3.82 16.28
CA ARG A 36 -9.35 -4.44 15.36
C ARG A 36 -7.96 -4.16 15.92
N THR A 37 -7.40 -5.13 16.64
CA THR A 37 -5.99 -5.11 17.02
C THR A 37 -5.17 -5.19 15.74
N LEU A 38 -4.61 -4.07 15.28
CA LEU A 38 -3.75 -3.97 14.09
C LEU A 38 -2.34 -4.52 14.35
N THR A 39 -2.21 -5.63 15.06
CA THR A 39 -0.95 -6.38 15.14
C THR A 39 -0.85 -7.32 13.95
N ALA A 40 -0.94 -6.77 12.74
CA ALA A 40 -0.35 -7.44 11.60
C ALA A 40 1.14 -7.15 11.68
N THR A 41 1.87 -7.93 12.49
CA THR A 41 3.32 -8.01 12.34
C THR A 41 3.54 -8.73 11.04
N SER A 42 3.50 -7.99 9.93
CA SER A 42 3.82 -8.54 8.65
C SER A 42 5.28 -8.95 8.74
N SER A 43 5.55 -10.25 8.70
CA SER A 43 6.90 -10.78 8.44
C SER A 43 7.31 -10.48 6.99
N ARG A 44 7.03 -9.26 6.52
CA ARG A 44 7.30 -8.82 5.17
C ARG A 44 8.60 -8.09 5.18
N GLN A 45 9.63 -8.83 4.79
CA GLN A 45 10.85 -8.24 4.26
C GLN A 45 10.43 -7.39 3.06
N GLY A 46 10.84 -6.13 3.06
CA GLY A 46 10.42 -5.13 2.11
C GLY A 46 11.63 -4.32 1.69
N LYS A 47 11.62 -3.85 0.44
CA LYS A 47 12.71 -3.03 -0.11
C LYS A 47 12.37 -1.57 0.05
N VAL A 48 13.25 -0.84 0.72
CA VAL A 48 13.21 0.62 0.84
C VAL A 48 14.29 1.20 -0.08
N LEU A 49 13.87 2.04 -1.02
CA LEU A 49 14.75 2.80 -1.89
C LEU A 49 14.82 4.24 -1.39
N LEU A 50 16.02 4.71 -1.07
CA LEU A 50 16.30 6.02 -0.53
C LEU A 50 17.08 6.85 -1.56
N CYS A 51 16.46 7.91 -2.08
CA CYS A 51 17.06 8.84 -3.04
C CYS A 51 17.39 10.17 -2.35
N LEU A 52 18.69 10.42 -2.17
CA LEU A 52 19.25 11.58 -1.45
C LEU A 52 20.41 12.20 -2.23
N TYR A 53 20.91 13.36 -1.81
CA TYR A 53 22.11 13.98 -2.38
C TYR A 53 23.39 13.45 -1.72
N ASP A 54 24.51 13.49 -2.45
CA ASP A 54 25.83 13.13 -1.90
C ASP A 54 26.40 14.28 -1.05
N GLY A 55 26.73 14.00 0.20
CA GLY A 55 27.41 14.97 1.07
C GLY A 55 28.94 14.92 0.97
N LYS A 56 29.50 13.80 0.50
CA LYS A 56 30.93 13.58 0.32
C LYS A 56 31.71 13.89 1.60
N GLU A 57 32.77 14.70 1.52
CA GLU A 57 33.58 15.09 2.67
C GLU A 57 32.78 15.88 3.71
N HIS A 58 31.74 16.61 3.31
CA HIS A 58 30.93 17.39 4.23
C HIS A 58 30.07 16.49 5.14
N ALA A 59 29.57 15.36 4.62
CA ALA A 59 28.83 14.39 5.44
C ALA A 59 29.70 13.76 6.54
N LYS A 60 31.00 13.61 6.28
CA LYS A 60 31.97 13.10 7.27
C LYS A 60 32.32 14.16 8.33
N GLN A 61 32.41 15.43 7.92
CA GLN A 61 32.72 16.54 8.82
C GLN A 61 31.55 16.88 9.74
N GLU A 62 30.32 16.81 9.24
CA GLU A 62 29.10 17.07 10.00
C GLU A 62 28.18 15.84 9.98
N PRO A 63 28.27 14.95 10.99
CA PRO A 63 27.44 13.76 11.09
C PRO A 63 25.94 14.05 11.21
N GLN A 64 25.53 15.28 11.58
CA GLN A 64 24.13 15.67 11.63
C GLN A 64 23.54 16.02 10.25
N LEU A 65 24.33 15.98 9.17
CA LEU A 65 23.82 16.04 7.80
C LEU A 65 23.14 14.72 7.41
N LEU A 66 22.02 14.42 8.05
CA LEU A 66 21.29 13.16 7.90
C LEU A 66 20.73 12.97 6.49
N GLY A 67 20.45 14.06 5.76
CA GLY A 67 19.86 14.05 4.42
C GLY A 67 20.79 13.59 3.29
N THR A 68 21.96 13.03 3.59
CA THR A 68 22.94 12.60 2.57
C THR A 68 22.95 11.09 2.37
N THR A 69 23.50 10.63 1.24
CA THR A 69 23.67 9.20 0.95
C THR A 69 24.59 8.49 1.94
N GLU A 70 25.52 9.19 2.59
CA GLU A 70 26.43 8.61 3.58
C GLU A 70 25.79 8.39 4.95
N ASN A 71 24.87 9.28 5.35
CA ASN A 71 24.23 9.23 6.67
C ASN A 71 22.82 8.60 6.64
N GLU A 72 22.20 8.51 5.46
CA GLU A 72 20.99 7.72 5.18
C GLU A 72 19.83 7.99 6.16
N LEU A 73 19.60 9.26 6.50
CA LEU A 73 18.62 9.70 7.50
C LEU A 73 18.82 9.11 8.92
N GLY A 74 19.91 8.38 9.15
CA GLY A 74 20.14 7.60 10.37
C GLY A 74 19.28 6.35 10.51
N ILE A 75 18.62 5.87 9.44
CA ILE A 75 17.60 4.81 9.53
C ILE A 75 18.08 3.42 9.09
N ARG A 76 19.28 3.26 8.49
CA ARG A 76 19.76 1.95 7.98
C ARG A 76 19.65 0.84 9.03
N LYS A 77 20.26 1.04 10.20
CA LYS A 77 20.24 0.05 11.28
C LYS A 77 18.81 -0.32 11.68
N TRP A 78 17.94 0.68 11.82
CA TRP A 78 16.55 0.46 12.23
C TRP A 78 15.75 -0.33 11.18
N ILE A 79 15.99 -0.08 9.89
CA ILE A 79 15.35 -0.82 8.78
C ILE A 79 15.85 -2.26 8.72
N GLU A 80 17.18 -2.46 8.78
CA GLU A 80 17.80 -3.79 8.68
C GLU A 80 17.50 -4.67 9.91
N ASP A 81 17.44 -4.10 11.12
CA ASP A 81 17.06 -4.82 12.34
C ASP A 81 15.64 -5.41 12.27
N GLN A 82 14.77 -4.81 11.45
CA GLN A 82 13.41 -5.29 11.19
C GLN A 82 13.33 -6.30 10.02
N GLY A 83 14.46 -6.59 9.37
CA GLY A 83 14.55 -7.54 8.25
C GLY A 83 14.22 -6.95 6.88
N HIS A 84 14.15 -5.62 6.75
CA HIS A 84 13.99 -4.94 5.47
C HIS A 84 15.34 -4.64 4.83
N THR A 85 15.35 -4.36 3.52
CA THR A 85 16.55 -3.93 2.81
C THR A 85 16.48 -2.43 2.52
N LEU A 86 17.60 -1.73 2.72
CA LEU A 86 17.74 -0.32 2.36
C LEU A 86 18.77 -0.16 1.24
N VAL A 87 18.32 0.34 0.10
CA VAL A 87 19.18 0.75 -1.02
C VAL A 87 19.18 2.26 -1.10
N THR A 88 20.36 2.87 -1.06
CA THR A 88 20.52 4.32 -1.11
C THR A 88 21.22 4.73 -2.40
N THR A 89 20.75 5.80 -3.05
CA THR A 89 21.36 6.31 -4.28
C THR A 89 21.19 7.83 -4.41
N SER A 90 22.18 8.49 -5.00
CA SER A 90 22.07 9.85 -5.57
C SER A 90 21.90 9.83 -7.09
N ASP A 91 22.18 8.70 -7.74
CA ASP A 91 22.03 8.52 -9.17
C ASP A 91 20.56 8.25 -9.54
N LYS A 92 19.89 9.31 -9.99
CA LYS A 92 18.44 9.36 -10.25
C LYS A 92 18.05 9.72 -11.68
N GLU A 93 19.02 10.08 -12.51
CA GLU A 93 18.81 10.66 -13.84
C GLU A 93 19.28 9.72 -14.95
N GLY A 94 18.47 9.61 -16.00
CA GLY A 94 18.76 8.76 -17.15
C GLY A 94 18.31 7.30 -16.99
N GLU A 95 18.20 6.63 -18.13
CA GLU A 95 17.62 5.27 -18.26
C GLU A 95 18.43 4.19 -17.53
N ASN A 96 19.73 4.43 -17.34
CA ASN A 96 20.65 3.49 -16.70
C ASN A 96 20.93 3.82 -15.23
N SER A 97 20.23 4.80 -14.68
CA SER A 97 20.44 5.22 -13.28
C SER A 97 20.15 4.08 -12.32
N VAL A 98 20.83 4.10 -11.17
CA VAL A 98 20.53 3.17 -10.07
C VAL A 98 19.06 3.32 -9.65
N PHE A 99 18.52 4.54 -9.61
CA PHE A 99 17.11 4.75 -9.28
C PHE A 99 16.15 4.01 -10.23
N GLU A 100 16.35 4.06 -11.56
CA GLU A 100 15.52 3.32 -12.53
C GLU A 100 15.54 1.80 -12.32
N LYS A 101 16.70 1.27 -11.92
CA LYS A 101 16.87 -0.18 -11.69
C LYS A 101 16.19 -0.63 -10.41
N GLU A 102 16.35 0.15 -9.35
CA GLU A 102 15.92 -0.22 -8.00
C GLU A 102 14.44 0.12 -7.73
N LEU A 103 13.82 1.04 -8.47
CA LEU A 103 12.42 1.44 -8.24
C LEU A 103 11.41 0.36 -8.60
N VAL A 104 11.76 -0.59 -9.47
CA VAL A 104 10.82 -1.57 -10.05
C VAL A 104 10.24 -2.49 -8.97
N ASP A 105 11.06 -2.87 -8.02
CA ASP A 105 10.75 -3.80 -6.92
C ASP A 105 10.70 -3.13 -5.54
N ALA A 106 10.96 -1.81 -5.45
CA ALA A 106 10.85 -1.05 -4.21
C ALA A 106 9.41 -1.01 -3.68
N GLU A 107 9.23 -1.30 -2.39
CA GLU A 107 7.94 -1.21 -1.69
C GLU A 107 7.73 0.19 -1.10
N VAL A 108 8.82 0.79 -0.62
CA VAL A 108 8.86 2.17 -0.11
C VAL A 108 9.91 2.94 -0.88
N ILE A 109 9.55 4.11 -1.41
CA ILE A 109 10.48 5.06 -2.01
C ILE A 109 10.52 6.31 -1.14
N ILE A 110 11.70 6.66 -0.66
CA ILE A 110 11.97 7.88 0.11
C ILE A 110 12.77 8.82 -0.80
N THR A 111 12.29 10.03 -0.97
CA THR A 111 12.90 11.08 -1.81
C THR A 111 13.02 12.37 -1.02
N THR A 112 13.89 13.28 -1.43
CA THR A 112 14.02 14.60 -0.81
C THR A 112 13.86 15.70 -1.86
N PRO A 113 13.20 16.83 -1.56
CA PRO A 113 12.99 17.91 -2.54
C PRO A 113 14.30 18.60 -2.96
N PHE A 114 15.37 18.47 -2.15
CA PHE A 114 16.68 19.02 -2.46
C PHE A 114 17.41 18.25 -3.57
N HIS A 115 17.00 16.99 -3.82
CA HIS A 115 17.54 16.13 -4.87
C HIS A 115 16.44 15.17 -5.36
N PRO A 116 15.42 15.70 -6.07
CA PRO A 116 14.15 15.00 -6.25
C PRO A 116 14.29 13.83 -7.23
N GLY A 117 14.07 12.61 -6.72
CA GLY A 117 13.83 11.43 -7.54
C GLY A 117 12.42 11.48 -8.11
N TYR A 118 12.26 12.14 -9.27
CA TYR A 118 10.94 12.35 -9.87
C TYR A 118 10.22 11.01 -10.09
N LEU A 119 9.03 10.86 -9.49
CA LEU A 119 8.14 9.71 -9.69
C LEU A 119 7.10 10.07 -10.75
N THR A 120 7.55 10.06 -12.01
CA THR A 120 6.70 10.31 -13.18
C THR A 120 5.70 9.18 -13.38
N GLU A 121 4.67 9.42 -14.21
CA GLU A 121 3.72 8.39 -14.64
C GLU A 121 4.42 7.09 -15.08
N GLU A 122 5.45 7.19 -15.93
CA GLU A 122 6.18 6.04 -16.44
C GLU A 122 6.87 5.25 -15.33
N ARG A 123 7.52 5.93 -14.39
CA ARG A 123 8.21 5.30 -13.24
C ARG A 123 7.21 4.65 -12.29
N LEU A 124 6.11 5.33 -11.97
CA LEU A 124 5.04 4.78 -11.13
C LEU A 124 4.41 3.53 -11.77
N ARG A 125 4.24 3.52 -13.09
CA ARG A 125 3.78 2.33 -13.81
C ARG A 125 4.80 1.18 -13.78
N LYS A 126 6.11 1.45 -13.72
CA LYS A 126 7.17 0.43 -13.56
C LYS A 126 7.29 -0.09 -12.12
N ALA A 127 7.03 0.74 -11.12
CA ALA A 127 7.17 0.43 -9.70
C ALA A 127 6.03 -0.46 -9.17
N LYS A 128 6.02 -1.75 -9.57
CA LYS A 128 4.90 -2.67 -9.33
C LYS A 128 4.65 -3.00 -7.86
N ASN A 129 5.67 -2.84 -7.02
CA ASN A 129 5.60 -3.15 -5.59
C ASN A 129 5.38 -1.92 -4.72
N LEU A 130 5.39 -0.72 -5.30
CA LEU A 130 5.34 0.53 -4.55
C LEU A 130 4.02 0.67 -3.80
N LYS A 131 4.11 0.86 -2.49
CA LYS A 131 2.97 1.08 -1.58
C LYS A 131 3.04 2.41 -0.86
N LEU A 132 4.23 2.97 -0.72
CA LEU A 132 4.45 4.21 0.02
C LEU A 132 5.56 5.05 -0.63
N ALA A 133 5.25 6.30 -0.95
CA ALA A 133 6.23 7.31 -1.30
C ALA A 133 6.33 8.33 -0.16
N VAL A 134 7.54 8.53 0.38
CA VAL A 134 7.81 9.45 1.49
C VAL A 134 8.71 10.58 0.99
N THR A 135 8.35 11.81 1.36
CA THR A 135 9.23 12.97 1.18
C THR A 135 9.98 13.26 2.48
N ALA A 136 11.31 13.14 2.47
CA ALA A 136 12.20 13.59 3.52
C ALA A 136 12.38 15.13 3.41
N GLY A 137 11.34 15.84 3.84
CA GLY A 137 11.19 17.29 3.70
C GLY A 137 9.72 17.68 3.54
N ILE A 138 9.46 18.82 2.89
CA ILE A 138 8.11 19.28 2.57
C ILE A 138 8.08 19.62 1.07
N GLY A 139 7.01 19.21 0.39
CA GLY A 139 6.83 19.35 -1.06
C GLY A 139 6.96 18.00 -1.78
N SER A 140 5.85 17.50 -2.31
CA SER A 140 5.77 16.22 -3.02
C SER A 140 5.36 16.39 -4.49
N ASP A 141 5.59 17.59 -5.04
CA ASP A 141 5.30 17.94 -6.44
C ASP A 141 6.18 17.17 -7.44
N HIS A 142 7.29 16.59 -6.99
CA HIS A 142 8.11 15.66 -7.79
C HIS A 142 7.49 14.28 -7.96
N VAL A 143 6.30 14.03 -7.40
CA VAL A 143 5.50 12.82 -7.61
C VAL A 143 4.29 13.17 -8.46
N ASP A 144 4.02 12.36 -9.50
CA ASP A 144 2.76 12.47 -10.22
C ASP A 144 1.59 11.98 -9.34
N LEU A 145 0.99 12.91 -8.61
CA LEU A 145 -0.07 12.62 -7.64
C LEU A 145 -1.36 12.10 -8.27
N ASN A 146 -1.59 12.37 -9.56
CA ASN A 146 -2.78 11.87 -10.25
C ASN A 146 -2.65 10.38 -10.55
N VAL A 147 -1.43 9.93 -10.87
CA VAL A 147 -1.12 8.52 -11.12
C VAL A 147 -0.96 7.74 -9.82
N ALA A 148 -0.55 8.40 -8.74
CA ALA A 148 -0.36 7.80 -7.43
C ALA A 148 -1.66 7.53 -6.63
N ASN A 149 -2.80 8.06 -7.06
CA ASN A 149 -4.09 8.01 -6.34
C ASN A 149 -5.11 7.03 -6.93
#